data_AF-U2Y6R9-F1
#
_entry.id   AF-U2Y6R9-F1
#
_cell.length_a   1.000
_cell.length_b   1.000
_cell.length_c   1.000
_cell.angle_alpha   90.00
_cell.angle_beta   90.00
_cell.angle_gamma   90.00
#
_symmetry.space_group_name_H-M   'P 1'
#
loop_
_entity.id
_entity.type
_entity.pdbx_description
1 polymer ?
#
loop_
_entity_poly.entity_id
_entity_poly.type
_entity_poly.pdbx_seq_one_letter_code
_entity_poly.pdbx_strand_id
1 'polypeptide(L)'
;MVDGVRLSQIDETSRGDHYHLTAEDRCYYLYEYTSHRDYSFSATNQLISNLKKKPSQGDQPHYWYKGQAIGTCGRALGVALNPAWLGNATLVPVPGSKATDHPEYDDRMERICRLMRQPAPDVRALVRQAASTTASHEAGQGDRVTVEDLLDLYSIDETIAAPAPQAIGIVDDVLTAGTHYRAMHTVLAARFPNVPIIGLFVARRVFPDDPLAFGGL
;
A
#
# COMPACT_ATOMS: atom_id res chain seq x y z
N MET A 1 0.30 29.39 -3.80
CA MET A 1 0.83 28.45 -2.81
C MET A 1 -0.02 27.20 -2.93
N VAL A 2 0.55 26.09 -3.40
CA VAL A 2 -0.18 24.81 -3.44
C VAL A 2 -0.20 24.32 -2.00
N ASP A 3 -1.39 24.16 -1.41
CA ASP A 3 -1.51 23.48 -0.12
C ASP A 3 -0.78 22.14 -0.21
N GLY A 4 0.29 22.00 0.56
CA GLY A 4 1.16 20.83 0.50
C GLY A 4 0.36 19.60 0.91
N VAL A 5 0.47 18.51 0.14
CA VAL A 5 -0.06 17.20 0.52
C VAL A 5 0.54 16.81 1.88
N ARG A 6 -0.31 16.47 2.85
CA ARG A 6 0.11 16.07 4.20
C ARG A 6 -0.29 14.62 4.45
N LEU A 7 0.52 13.92 5.23
CA LEU A 7 0.14 12.63 5.78
C LEU A 7 -0.86 12.83 6.93
N SER A 8 -1.97 12.11 6.84
CA SER A 8 -2.94 11.97 7.91
C SER A 8 -2.77 10.60 8.57
N GLN A 9 -2.90 10.53 9.89
CA GLN A 9 -2.87 9.25 10.61
C GLN A 9 -4.27 8.66 10.67
N ILE A 10 -4.38 7.33 10.56
CA ILE A 10 -5.62 6.61 10.91
C ILE A 10 -5.85 6.76 12.42
N ASP A 11 -7.03 7.24 12.77
CA ASP A 11 -7.48 7.46 14.14
C ASP A 11 -8.73 6.63 14.46
N GLU A 12 -9.26 6.76 15.68
CA GLU A 12 -10.44 6.00 16.12
C GLU A 12 -11.69 6.27 15.28
N THR A 13 -11.79 7.43 14.62
CA THR A 13 -12.97 7.78 13.81
C THR A 13 -12.99 7.04 12.47
N SER A 14 -11.83 6.63 11.98
CA SER A 14 -11.65 5.97 10.68
C SER A 14 -11.22 4.51 10.78
N ARG A 15 -10.73 4.05 11.95
CA ARG A 15 -10.22 2.68 12.13
C ARG A 15 -11.29 1.61 11.90
N GLY A 16 -12.57 1.90 12.15
CA GLY A 16 -13.67 0.97 11.90
C GLY A 16 -13.74 0.46 10.44
N ASP A 17 -13.33 1.28 9.47
CA ASP A 17 -13.29 0.91 8.05
C ASP A 17 -12.10 -0.01 7.69
N HIS A 18 -11.17 -0.18 8.64
CA HIS A 18 -9.87 -0.81 8.54
C HIS A 18 -9.67 -1.84 9.66
N TYR A 19 -10.68 -2.67 9.89
CA TYR A 19 -10.87 -3.51 11.08
C TYR A 19 -9.76 -4.53 11.41
N HIS A 20 -8.75 -4.74 10.56
CA HIS A 20 -7.56 -5.52 10.92
C HIS A 20 -6.47 -4.69 11.63
N LEU A 21 -6.62 -3.37 11.70
CA LEU A 21 -5.75 -2.49 12.49
C LEU A 21 -6.09 -2.53 13.98
N THR A 22 -5.08 -2.40 14.83
CA THR A 22 -5.21 -2.25 16.29
C THR A 22 -4.90 -0.81 16.72
N ALA A 23 -5.05 -0.53 18.02
CA ALA A 23 -4.75 0.78 18.59
C ALA A 23 -3.27 1.15 18.57
N GLU A 24 -2.38 0.16 18.55
CA GLU A 24 -0.95 0.36 18.50
C GLU A 24 -0.44 0.66 17.08
N ASP A 25 -1.22 0.34 16.04
CA ASP A 25 -0.79 0.50 14.66
C ASP A 25 -0.72 1.97 14.25
N ARG A 26 0.46 2.37 13.76
CA ARG A 26 0.70 3.72 13.23
C ARG A 26 0.63 3.69 11.71
N CYS A 27 -0.56 3.90 11.17
CA CYS A 27 -0.83 3.93 9.74
C CYS A 27 -1.12 5.34 9.25
N TYR A 28 -0.51 5.74 8.13
CA TYR A 28 -0.64 7.07 7.55
C TYR A 28 -1.04 6.99 6.06
N TYR A 29 -1.83 7.96 5.60
CA TYR A 29 -2.32 8.03 4.23
C TYR A 29 -2.27 9.47 3.68
N LEU A 30 -2.23 9.64 2.36
CA LEU A 30 -2.24 10.96 1.71
C LEU A 30 -3.63 11.37 1.23
N TYR A 31 -4.37 10.42 0.66
CA TYR A 31 -5.61 10.70 -0.06
C TYR A 31 -6.75 9.77 0.36
N GLU A 32 -7.95 10.05 -0.14
CA GLU A 32 -9.14 9.21 0.08
C GLU A 32 -9.57 8.57 -1.24
N TYR A 33 -9.70 7.25 -1.24
CA TYR A 33 -10.20 6.45 -2.34
C TYR A 33 -11.65 6.05 -2.04
N THR A 34 -12.60 6.51 -2.85
CA THR A 34 -14.02 6.21 -2.63
C THR A 34 -14.38 4.85 -3.19
N SER A 35 -14.80 3.94 -2.32
CA SER A 35 -15.23 2.59 -2.67
C SER A 35 -16.48 2.61 -3.56
N HIS A 36 -16.63 1.57 -4.40
CA HIS A 36 -17.76 1.38 -5.32
C HIS A 36 -17.95 2.50 -6.36
N ARG A 37 -16.91 3.30 -6.59
CA ARG A 37 -16.90 4.34 -7.63
C ARG A 37 -15.83 4.03 -8.68
N ASP A 38 -16.09 4.41 -9.91
CA ASP A 38 -15.16 4.22 -11.02
C ASP A 38 -14.02 5.26 -11.01
N TYR A 39 -13.14 5.17 -12.00
CA TYR A 39 -11.97 6.04 -12.12
C TYR A 39 -12.33 7.52 -12.36
N SER A 40 -13.53 7.83 -12.85
CA SER A 40 -13.95 9.19 -13.19
C SER A 40 -14.50 9.97 -12.00
N PHE A 41 -14.79 9.27 -10.89
CA PHE A 41 -15.40 9.85 -9.70
C PHE A 41 -14.55 10.91 -9.00
N SER A 42 -13.23 10.69 -8.91
CA SER A 42 -12.32 11.60 -8.24
C SER A 42 -10.90 11.50 -8.79
N ALA A 43 -10.08 12.51 -8.54
CA ALA A 43 -8.66 12.48 -8.89
C ALA A 43 -7.93 11.30 -8.23
N THR A 44 -8.28 10.94 -6.98
CA THR A 44 -7.69 9.79 -6.29
C THR A 44 -8.15 8.47 -6.90
N ASN A 45 -9.44 8.32 -7.23
CA ASN A 45 -9.94 7.12 -7.90
C ASN A 45 -9.27 6.92 -9.26
N GLN A 46 -9.05 8.01 -10.01
CA GLN A 46 -8.29 7.99 -11.25
C GLN A 46 -6.83 7.59 -11.03
N LEU A 47 -6.17 8.18 -10.02
CA LEU A 47 -4.78 7.90 -9.67
C LEU A 47 -4.59 6.41 -9.33
N ILE A 48 -5.43 5.87 -8.44
CA ILE A 48 -5.40 4.45 -8.05
C ILE A 48 -5.72 3.54 -9.24
N SER A 49 -6.71 3.89 -10.07
CA SER A 49 -7.02 3.14 -11.30
C SER A 49 -5.82 3.08 -12.25
N ASN A 50 -5.11 4.20 -12.43
CA ASN A 50 -3.92 4.26 -13.26
C ASN A 50 -2.75 3.47 -12.67
N LEU A 51 -2.55 3.49 -11.34
CA LEU A 51 -1.58 2.64 -10.66
C LEU A 51 -1.85 1.16 -10.93
N LYS A 52 -3.14 0.76 -10.92
CA LYS A 52 -3.61 -0.62 -11.05
C LYS A 52 -3.63 -1.20 -12.46
N LYS A 53 -3.21 -0.44 -13.48
CA LYS A 53 -3.09 -0.96 -14.86
C LYS A 53 -2.16 -2.18 -14.92
N LYS A 54 -2.61 -3.22 -15.61
CA LYS A 54 -1.94 -4.52 -15.66
C LYS A 54 -0.72 -4.49 -16.61
N PRO A 55 0.39 -5.20 -16.31
CA PRO A 55 1.57 -5.27 -17.19
C PRO A 55 1.25 -5.73 -18.62
N SER A 56 0.29 -6.64 -18.81
CA SER A 56 -0.25 -7.05 -20.13
C SER A 56 -0.76 -5.89 -21.00
N GLN A 57 -1.04 -4.73 -20.41
CA GLN A 57 -1.47 -3.53 -21.13
C GLN A 57 -0.28 -2.67 -21.59
N GLY A 58 0.97 -3.13 -21.42
CA GLY A 58 2.21 -2.39 -21.65
C GLY A 58 2.32 -1.73 -23.03
N ASP A 59 1.84 -2.41 -24.07
CA ASP A 59 1.85 -1.91 -25.45
C ASP A 59 0.70 -0.95 -25.77
N GLN A 60 -0.24 -0.74 -24.83
CA GLN A 60 -1.40 0.09 -25.07
C GLN A 60 -1.07 1.57 -24.83
N PRO A 61 -1.56 2.50 -25.68
CA PRO A 61 -1.29 3.93 -25.55
C PRO A 61 -1.78 4.59 -24.26
N HIS A 62 -2.45 3.89 -23.35
CA HIS A 62 -2.87 4.41 -22.05
C HIS A 62 -2.02 3.88 -20.89
N TYR A 63 -1.05 3.00 -21.15
CA TYR A 63 -0.19 2.45 -20.12
C TYR A 63 0.78 3.49 -19.53
N TRP A 64 1.12 4.53 -20.30
CA TRP A 64 1.95 5.64 -19.82
C TRP A 64 1.37 6.34 -18.58
N TYR A 65 0.04 6.34 -18.42
CA TYR A 65 -0.61 6.88 -17.22
C TYR A 65 -0.19 6.17 -15.94
N LYS A 66 0.17 4.88 -16.01
CA LYS A 66 0.72 4.13 -14.87
C LYS A 66 2.07 4.69 -14.43
N GLY A 67 2.96 4.97 -15.38
CA GLY A 67 4.25 5.59 -15.09
C GLY A 67 4.11 6.97 -14.45
N GLN A 68 3.17 7.78 -14.94
CA GLN A 68 2.84 9.07 -14.33
C GLN A 68 2.30 8.92 -12.91
N ALA A 69 1.37 7.98 -12.69
CA ALA A 69 0.80 7.71 -11.37
C ALA A 69 1.88 7.27 -10.37
N ILE A 70 2.79 6.36 -10.76
CA ILE A 70 3.93 5.93 -9.95
C ILE A 70 4.80 7.14 -9.55
N GLY A 71 5.13 8.00 -10.51
CA GLY A 71 5.92 9.21 -10.24
C GLY A 71 5.22 10.19 -9.32
N THR A 72 3.91 10.39 -9.49
CA THR A 72 3.09 11.25 -8.63
C THR A 72 3.04 10.72 -7.20
N CYS A 73 2.76 9.44 -7.00
CA CYS A 73 2.71 8.82 -5.68
C CYS A 73 4.06 8.84 -4.97
N GLY A 74 5.15 8.49 -5.67
CA GLY A 74 6.50 8.54 -5.10
C GLY A 74 6.86 9.94 -4.60
N ARG A 75 6.66 10.97 -5.43
CA ARG A 75 6.92 12.36 -5.02
C ARG A 75 6.02 12.82 -3.88
N ALA A 76 4.72 12.49 -3.92
CA ALA A 76 3.78 12.93 -2.88
C ALA A 76 4.10 12.31 -1.52
N LEU A 77 4.36 11.01 -1.46
CA LEU A 77 4.77 10.33 -0.22
C LEU A 77 6.12 10.87 0.27
N GLY A 78 7.07 11.07 -0.64
CA GLY A 78 8.38 11.63 -0.35
C GLY A 78 8.34 13.01 0.31
N VAL A 79 7.54 13.92 -0.26
CA VAL A 79 7.39 15.30 0.24
C VAL A 79 6.66 15.35 1.59
N ALA A 80 5.70 14.45 1.81
CA ALA A 80 4.87 14.46 3.01
C ALA A 80 5.55 13.83 4.24
N LEU A 81 6.60 13.02 4.03
CA LEU A 81 7.32 12.35 5.11
C LEU A 81 8.40 13.24 5.75
N ASN A 82 8.71 12.96 7.01
CA ASN A 82 9.87 13.54 7.67
C ASN A 82 11.17 13.06 6.98
N PRO A 83 12.01 13.96 6.44
CA PRO A 83 13.21 13.58 5.68
C PRO A 83 14.27 12.83 6.50
N ALA A 84 14.37 13.12 7.81
CA ALA A 84 15.30 12.44 8.70
C ALA A 84 14.86 11.00 8.99
N TRP A 85 13.56 10.79 9.22
CA TRP A 85 12.99 9.46 9.36
C TRP A 85 13.18 8.65 8.07
N LEU A 86 12.82 9.23 6.92
CA LEU A 86 12.97 8.57 5.62
C LEU A 86 14.44 8.27 5.26
N GLY A 87 15.41 8.98 5.85
CA GLY A 87 16.84 8.70 5.69
C GLY A 87 17.35 7.51 6.48
N ASN A 88 16.64 7.10 7.53
CA ASN A 88 17.05 6.02 8.42
C ASN A 88 16.14 4.78 8.32
N ALA A 89 14.94 4.92 7.73
CA ALA A 89 13.98 3.85 7.59
C ALA A 89 14.26 2.98 6.35
N THR A 90 13.96 1.69 6.47
CA THR A 90 13.83 0.77 5.35
C THR A 90 12.38 0.76 4.89
N LEU A 91 12.13 1.12 3.64
CA LEU A 91 10.83 1.00 3.00
C LEU A 91 10.64 -0.42 2.49
N VAL A 92 9.54 -1.05 2.90
CA VAL A 92 9.17 -2.41 2.52
C VAL A 92 7.89 -2.35 1.69
N PRO A 93 7.98 -2.44 0.36
CA PRO A 93 6.79 -2.45 -0.49
C PRO A 93 5.97 -3.73 -0.24
N VAL A 94 4.64 -3.60 -0.18
CA VAL A 94 3.75 -4.75 -0.16
C VAL A 94 3.88 -5.51 -1.50
N PRO A 95 4.08 -6.84 -1.49
CA PRO A 95 4.20 -7.61 -2.72
C PRO A 95 2.90 -7.58 -3.53
N GLY A 96 3.02 -7.57 -4.86
CA GLY A 96 1.89 -7.80 -5.74
C GLY A 96 1.39 -9.25 -5.67
N SER A 97 0.16 -9.50 -6.13
CA SER A 97 -0.47 -10.83 -6.08
C SER A 97 0.17 -11.89 -7.00
N LYS A 98 1.11 -11.48 -7.86
CA LYS A 98 1.81 -12.34 -8.82
C LYS A 98 3.26 -12.51 -8.39
N ALA A 99 3.77 -13.73 -8.51
CA ALA A 99 5.18 -14.04 -8.26
C ALA A 99 6.10 -13.34 -9.29
N THR A 100 7.38 -13.21 -8.97
CA THR A 100 8.37 -12.45 -9.77
C THR A 100 8.64 -13.03 -11.15
N ASP A 101 8.37 -14.31 -11.37
CA ASP A 101 8.50 -15.02 -12.64
C ASP A 101 7.22 -14.98 -13.49
N HIS A 102 6.13 -14.41 -12.97
CA HIS A 102 4.85 -14.35 -13.65
C HIS A 102 4.82 -13.18 -14.66
N PRO A 103 4.25 -13.34 -15.88
CA PRO A 103 4.18 -12.27 -16.88
C PRO A 103 3.45 -10.99 -16.39
N GLU A 104 2.44 -11.17 -15.55
CA GLU A 104 1.70 -10.10 -14.88
C GLU A 104 2.35 -9.61 -13.56
N TYR A 105 3.63 -9.90 -13.32
CA TYR A 105 4.36 -9.35 -12.17
C TYR A 105 4.41 -7.81 -12.24
N ASP A 106 4.15 -7.17 -11.10
CA ASP A 106 3.97 -5.72 -11.03
C ASP A 106 4.76 -5.14 -9.85
N ASP A 107 5.88 -4.50 -10.15
CA ASP A 107 6.83 -3.92 -9.20
C ASP A 107 6.48 -2.48 -8.78
N ARG A 108 5.25 -2.02 -9.05
CA ARG A 108 4.84 -0.61 -8.87
C ARG A 108 5.14 -0.04 -7.48
N MET A 109 4.94 -0.80 -6.40
CA MET A 109 5.18 -0.29 -5.05
C MET A 109 6.67 -0.08 -4.79
N GLU A 110 7.52 -0.99 -5.27
CA GLU A 110 8.97 -0.81 -5.20
C GLU A 110 9.42 0.45 -5.96
N ARG A 111 8.87 0.66 -7.17
CA ARG A 111 9.15 1.86 -7.97
C ARG A 111 8.68 3.14 -7.28
N ILE A 112 7.51 3.13 -6.62
CA ILE A 112 7.04 4.26 -5.80
C ILE A 112 8.05 4.54 -4.69
N CYS A 113 8.44 3.53 -3.90
CA CYS A 113 9.39 3.68 -2.79
C CYS A 113 10.71 4.32 -3.26
N ARG A 114 11.28 3.84 -4.38
CA ARG A 114 12.54 4.35 -4.92
C ARG A 114 12.48 5.83 -5.34
N LEU A 115 11.29 6.33 -5.66
CA LEU A 115 11.07 7.72 -6.08
C LEU A 115 10.77 8.69 -4.92
N MET A 116 10.69 8.21 -3.68
CA MET A 116 10.32 9.04 -2.53
C MET A 116 11.39 10.06 -2.11
N ARG A 117 12.66 9.86 -2.46
CA ARG A 117 13.72 10.85 -2.21
C ARG A 117 14.90 10.66 -3.13
N GLN A 118 15.78 11.66 -3.14
CA GLN A 118 17.09 11.60 -3.78
C GLN A 118 18.18 11.96 -2.75
N PRO A 119 19.26 11.16 -2.59
CA PRO A 119 19.44 9.83 -3.19
C PRO A 119 18.32 8.86 -2.75
N ALA A 120 18.10 7.81 -3.54
CA ALA A 120 17.03 6.84 -3.33
C ALA A 120 17.06 6.29 -1.87
N PRO A 121 15.89 6.08 -1.24
CA PRO A 121 15.84 5.52 0.11
C PRO A 121 16.29 4.05 0.13
N ASP A 122 16.51 3.51 1.33
CA ASP A 122 16.66 2.07 1.52
C ASP A 122 15.32 1.38 1.23
N VAL A 123 15.24 0.65 0.12
CA VAL A 123 14.04 -0.07 -0.32
C VAL A 123 14.36 -1.54 -0.43
N ARG A 124 13.62 -2.38 0.28
CA ARG A 124 13.82 -3.83 0.32
C ARG A 124 12.49 -4.55 0.26
N ALA A 125 12.28 -5.36 -0.78
CA ALA A 125 11.13 -6.27 -0.88
C ALA A 125 11.30 -7.47 0.08
N LEU A 126 11.39 -7.18 1.39
CA LEU A 126 11.70 -8.16 2.44
C LEU A 126 10.67 -9.28 2.53
N VAL A 127 9.43 -9.02 2.15
CA VAL A 127 8.37 -10.02 2.15
C VAL A 127 8.11 -10.47 0.72
N ARG A 128 8.29 -11.76 0.47
CA ARG A 128 7.99 -12.40 -0.82
C ARG A 128 6.72 -13.21 -0.70
N GLN A 129 5.91 -13.21 -1.76
CA GLN A 129 4.80 -14.12 -1.91
C GLN A 129 5.30 -15.40 -2.59
N ALA A 130 5.26 -16.54 -1.89
CA ALA A 130 5.84 -17.80 -2.35
C ALA A 130 5.07 -18.45 -3.53
N ALA A 131 3.79 -18.09 -3.72
CA ALA A 131 2.97 -18.57 -4.82
C ALA A 131 2.03 -17.47 -5.32
N SER A 132 1.72 -17.46 -6.62
CA SER A 132 0.78 -16.50 -7.20
C SER A 132 -0.65 -16.73 -6.67
N THR A 133 -1.34 -15.67 -6.29
CA THR A 133 -2.76 -15.70 -5.94
C THR A 133 -3.61 -15.18 -7.10
N THR A 134 -4.87 -15.63 -7.18
CA THR A 134 -5.87 -14.97 -8.03
C THR A 134 -6.11 -13.58 -7.44
N ALA A 135 -6.06 -12.53 -8.28
CA ALA A 135 -6.23 -11.17 -7.80
C ALA A 135 -7.64 -11.02 -7.22
N SER A 136 -7.76 -10.46 -6.00
CA SER A 136 -9.03 -10.24 -5.28
C SER A 136 -10.03 -9.33 -6.01
N HIS A 137 -9.69 -8.83 -7.21
CA HIS A 137 -10.56 -8.07 -8.09
C HIS A 137 -11.37 -8.93 -9.08
N GLU A 138 -11.00 -10.20 -9.29
CA GLU A 138 -11.71 -11.14 -10.16
C GLU A 138 -12.63 -12.09 -9.38
N ALA A 139 -12.54 -12.04 -8.06
CA ALA A 139 -13.23 -12.92 -7.14
C ALA A 139 -14.50 -12.22 -6.62
N GLY A 140 -15.66 -12.87 -6.75
CA GLY A 140 -16.93 -12.38 -6.20
C GLY A 140 -16.87 -12.19 -4.68
N GLN A 141 -17.96 -11.72 -4.08
CA GLN A 141 -18.08 -11.40 -2.65
C GLN A 141 -17.64 -12.50 -1.64
N GLY A 142 -17.26 -13.70 -2.08
CA GLY A 142 -16.83 -14.83 -1.24
C GLY A 142 -15.33 -15.18 -1.24
N ASP A 143 -14.48 -14.57 -2.07
CA ASP A 143 -13.07 -14.98 -2.27
C ASP A 143 -12.06 -13.89 -1.83
N ARG A 144 -12.36 -13.16 -0.75
CA ARG A 144 -11.40 -12.20 -0.18
C ARG A 144 -10.28 -12.97 0.52
N VAL A 145 -9.04 -12.79 0.06
CA VAL A 145 -7.85 -13.33 0.74
C VAL A 145 -7.86 -12.93 2.21
N THR A 146 -7.69 -13.90 3.10
CA THR A 146 -7.67 -13.67 4.55
C THR A 146 -6.29 -13.27 5.03
N VAL A 147 -6.16 -12.85 6.29
CA VAL A 147 -4.84 -12.59 6.88
C VAL A 147 -4.05 -13.88 6.97
N GLU A 148 -4.72 -14.97 7.37
CA GLU A 148 -4.16 -16.31 7.51
C GLU A 148 -3.63 -16.84 6.16
N ASP A 149 -4.41 -16.71 5.08
CA ASP A 149 -3.95 -17.09 3.74
C ASP A 149 -2.68 -16.34 3.32
N LEU A 150 -2.60 -15.04 3.64
CA LEU A 150 -1.41 -14.24 3.34
C LEU A 150 -0.22 -14.65 4.20
N LEU A 151 -0.43 -14.97 5.48
CA LEU A 151 0.64 -15.45 6.36
C LEU A 151 1.25 -16.75 5.88
N ASP A 152 0.44 -17.67 5.35
CA ASP A 152 0.92 -18.94 4.78
C ASP A 152 1.73 -18.73 3.49
N LEU A 153 1.45 -17.65 2.75
CA LEU A 153 2.13 -17.31 1.49
C LEU A 153 3.35 -16.42 1.67
N TYR A 154 3.40 -15.64 2.75
CA TYR A 154 4.44 -14.64 2.98
C TYR A 154 5.65 -15.25 3.67
N SER A 155 6.83 -14.99 3.10
CA SER A 155 8.11 -15.39 3.66
C SER A 155 9.10 -14.23 3.63
N ILE A 156 10.03 -14.22 4.59
CA ILE A 156 11.13 -13.26 4.60
C ILE A 156 12.17 -13.66 3.55
N ASP A 157 12.56 -12.70 2.73
CA ASP A 157 13.74 -12.79 1.90
C ASP A 157 15.01 -12.54 2.72
N GLU A 158 15.56 -13.63 3.29
CA GLU A 158 16.76 -13.56 4.12
C GLU A 158 18.00 -13.06 3.35
N THR A 159 17.99 -13.10 2.00
CA THR A 159 19.12 -12.62 1.19
C THR A 159 19.33 -11.11 1.26
N ILE A 160 18.29 -10.37 1.65
CA ILE A 160 18.30 -8.90 1.77
C ILE A 160 17.87 -8.43 3.18
N ALA A 161 17.72 -9.35 4.12
CA ALA A 161 17.35 -9.06 5.51
C ALA A 161 18.48 -8.40 6.32
N ALA A 162 19.74 -8.52 5.86
CA ALA A 162 20.90 -7.89 6.46
C ALA A 162 21.30 -6.60 5.72
N PRO A 163 21.72 -5.53 6.43
CA PRO A 163 21.68 -5.37 7.88
C PRO A 163 20.24 -5.21 8.39
N ALA A 164 19.99 -5.52 9.67
CA ALA A 164 18.66 -5.34 10.25
C ALA A 164 18.18 -3.88 10.12
N PRO A 165 16.92 -3.63 9.71
CA PRO A 165 16.37 -2.28 9.64
C PRO A 165 16.36 -1.57 11.01
N GLN A 166 16.51 -0.25 11.01
CA GLN A 166 16.36 0.57 12.23
C GLN A 166 14.91 1.02 12.46
N ALA A 167 14.17 1.19 11.38
CA ALA A 167 12.74 1.43 11.34
C ALA A 167 12.20 0.89 10.01
N ILE A 168 10.93 0.46 9.99
CA ILE A 168 10.28 -0.09 8.81
C ILE A 168 9.07 0.76 8.44
N GLY A 169 8.96 1.12 7.16
CA GLY A 169 7.73 1.62 6.55
C GLY A 169 7.15 0.58 5.60
N ILE A 170 6.01 -0.02 5.93
CA ILE A 170 5.25 -0.86 5.01
C ILE A 170 4.52 0.07 4.03
N VAL A 171 4.74 -0.09 2.73
CA VAL A 171 4.19 0.82 1.70
C VAL A 171 3.24 0.10 0.77
N ASP A 172 2.01 0.60 0.65
CA ASP A 172 0.97 0.03 -0.21
C ASP A 172 0.15 1.12 -0.91
N ASP A 173 -0.68 0.74 -1.89
CA ASP A 173 -1.54 1.67 -2.61
C ASP A 173 -2.70 2.18 -1.75
N VAL A 174 -3.61 1.30 -1.33
CA VAL A 174 -4.85 1.66 -0.65
C VAL A 174 -5.03 0.81 0.60
N LEU A 175 -5.12 1.48 1.75
CA LEU A 175 -5.58 0.85 2.98
C LEU A 175 -7.09 0.57 2.88
N THR A 176 -7.45 -0.71 2.72
CA THR A 176 -8.84 -1.19 2.69
C THR A 176 -9.25 -1.78 4.04
N ALA A 177 -9.43 -3.09 4.19
CA ALA A 177 -9.70 -3.69 5.50
C ALA A 177 -8.45 -3.75 6.41
N GLY A 178 -7.25 -3.57 5.85
CA GLY A 178 -5.97 -3.72 6.56
C GLY A 178 -5.37 -5.13 6.50
N THR A 179 -5.95 -6.04 5.69
CA THR A 179 -5.51 -7.44 5.59
C THR A 179 -4.04 -7.60 5.19
N HIS A 180 -3.60 -6.96 4.10
CA HIS A 180 -2.19 -7.00 3.68
C HIS A 180 -1.25 -6.35 4.70
N TYR A 181 -1.65 -5.20 5.27
CA TYR A 181 -0.86 -4.55 6.32
C TYR A 181 -0.67 -5.46 7.53
N ARG A 182 -1.73 -6.11 8.02
CA ARG A 182 -1.64 -7.01 9.17
C ARG A 182 -0.73 -8.19 8.87
N ALA A 183 -0.85 -8.83 7.71
CA ALA A 183 0.02 -9.93 7.33
C ALA A 183 1.50 -9.50 7.24
N MET A 184 1.77 -8.37 6.56
CA MET A 184 3.11 -7.77 6.47
C MET A 184 3.68 -7.46 7.85
N HIS A 185 2.89 -6.79 8.70
CA HIS A 185 3.29 -6.41 10.05
C HIS A 185 3.66 -7.65 10.87
N THR A 186 2.82 -8.68 10.87
CA THR A 186 3.06 -9.93 11.61
C THR A 186 4.37 -10.59 11.18
N VAL A 187 4.61 -10.75 9.87
CA VAL A 187 5.82 -11.39 9.34
C VAL A 187 7.07 -10.58 9.66
N LEU A 188 7.01 -9.25 9.49
CA LEU A 188 8.15 -8.36 9.75
C LEU A 188 8.46 -8.24 11.25
N ALA A 189 7.43 -8.13 12.10
CA ALA A 189 7.60 -8.06 13.55
C ALA A 189 8.13 -9.38 14.12
N ALA A 190 7.73 -10.53 13.57
CA ALA A 190 8.30 -11.82 13.96
C ALA A 190 9.81 -11.89 13.67
N ARG A 191 10.24 -11.35 12.53
CA ARG A 191 11.66 -11.34 12.12
C ARG A 191 12.50 -10.25 12.79
N PHE A 192 11.89 -9.11 13.10
CA PHE A 192 12.53 -7.91 13.63
C PHE A 192 11.76 -7.35 14.84
N PRO A 193 11.71 -8.06 15.98
CA PRO A 193 10.77 -7.79 17.08
C PRO A 193 10.94 -6.43 17.78
N ASN A 194 12.12 -5.80 17.65
CA ASN A 194 12.42 -4.51 18.29
C ASN A 194 12.47 -3.35 17.29
N VAL A 195 12.12 -3.58 16.04
CA VAL A 195 12.15 -2.56 14.99
C VAL A 195 10.77 -1.90 14.89
N PRO A 196 10.66 -0.57 15.04
CA PRO A 196 9.39 0.12 14.91
C PRO A 196 8.87 0.02 13.47
N ILE A 197 7.58 -0.32 13.33
CA ILE A 197 6.90 -0.49 12.04
C ILE A 197 5.78 0.56 11.92
N ILE A 198 5.70 1.23 10.77
CA ILE A 198 4.57 2.08 10.40
C ILE A 198 3.99 1.65 9.05
N GLY A 199 2.71 1.92 8.82
CA GLY A 199 2.05 1.75 7.52
C GLY A 199 1.99 3.08 6.76
N LEU A 200 2.30 3.07 5.47
CA LEU A 200 2.29 4.23 4.58
C LEU A 200 1.48 3.90 3.33
N PHE A 201 0.39 4.64 3.12
CA PHE A 201 -0.56 4.36 2.04
C PHE A 201 -0.73 5.57 1.12
N VAL A 202 -0.85 5.33 -0.19
CA VAL A 202 -1.24 6.41 -1.12
C VAL A 202 -2.63 6.92 -0.74
N ALA A 203 -3.57 6.02 -0.43
CA ALA A 203 -4.90 6.41 0.01
C ALA A 203 -5.46 5.49 1.11
N ARG A 204 -6.42 5.99 1.87
CA ARG A 204 -7.35 5.15 2.64
C ARG A 204 -8.65 4.96 1.87
N ARG A 205 -9.32 3.82 2.05
CA ARG A 205 -10.67 3.62 1.54
C ARG A 205 -11.68 4.43 2.37
N VAL A 206 -12.60 5.09 1.70
CA VAL A 206 -13.81 5.69 2.28
C VAL A 206 -15.04 5.17 1.56
N PHE A 207 -16.19 5.23 2.22
CA PHE A 207 -17.49 4.92 1.61
C PHE A 207 -18.22 6.21 1.24
N PRO A 208 -18.98 6.24 0.14
CA PRO A 208 -19.82 7.39 -0.16
C PRO A 208 -20.86 7.57 0.95
N ASP A 209 -21.15 8.82 1.31
CA ASP A 209 -22.27 9.13 2.19
C ASP A 209 -23.56 8.51 1.62
N ASP A 210 -24.29 7.76 2.45
CA ASP A 210 -25.61 7.28 2.09
C ASP A 210 -26.63 8.38 2.43
N PRO A 211 -27.20 9.09 1.44
CA PRO A 211 -28.20 10.13 1.69
C PRO A 211 -29.50 9.58 2.31
N LEU A 212 -29.67 8.26 2.43
CA LEU A 212 -30.82 7.61 3.08
C LEU A 212 -30.54 7.09 4.49
N ALA A 213 -29.32 7.26 5.02
CA ALA A 213 -29.00 6.95 6.41
C ALA A 213 -29.55 8.04 7.35
N PHE A 214 -30.88 8.21 7.38
CA PHE A 214 -31.52 8.95 8.46
C PHE A 214 -31.44 8.12 9.74
N GLY A 215 -31.02 8.79 10.81
CA GLY A 215 -30.64 8.21 12.10
C GLY A 215 -31.62 7.17 12.63
N GLY A 216 -31.05 6.08 13.13
CA GLY A 216 -31.76 5.24 14.09
C GLY A 216 -32.05 6.05 15.34
N LEU A 217 -33.33 6.39 15.52
CA LEU A 217 -33.94 6.68 16.82
C LEU A 217 -33.85 5.45 17.72
#